data_AF-A0A167H5U2-F1
#
_entry.id   AF-A0A167H5U2-F1
#
_cell.length_a   1.000
_cell.length_b   1.000
_cell.length_c   1.000
_cell.angle_alpha   90.00
_cell.angle_beta   90.00
_cell.angle_gamma   90.00
#
_symmetry.space_group_name_H-M   'P 1'
#
loop_
_entity.id
_entity.type
_entity.pdbx_description
1 polymer ?
#
loop_
_entity_poly.entity_id
_entity_poly.type
_entity_poly.pdbx_seq_one_letter_code
_entity_poly.pdbx_strand_id
1 'polypeptide(L)'
;MSGTAGLGKSSYDSAPLGENKAHNPLDRKDARSHPQTAEAALHDQKKQAEAEEEMKSRNPTDLAKEHGNKPSRGAEIDEELKKEDELRLQEKSGN
;
A
#
# COMPACT_ATOMS: atom_id res chain seq x y z
N MET A 1 7.49 -40.66 49.09
CA MET A 1 7.41 -39.20 48.99
C MET A 1 8.59 -38.72 48.17
N SER A 2 8.38 -38.25 46.94
CA SER A 2 9.38 -37.49 46.18
C SER A 2 8.62 -36.65 45.15
N GLY A 3 8.52 -35.35 45.42
CA GLY A 3 7.79 -34.41 44.58
C GLY A 3 8.65 -33.97 43.40
N THR A 4 8.14 -34.14 42.19
CA THR A 4 8.75 -33.57 40.98
C THR A 4 8.30 -32.13 40.84
N ALA A 5 9.28 -31.23 40.79
CA ALA A 5 9.14 -29.80 40.74
C ALA A 5 8.30 -29.34 39.54
N GLY A 6 7.35 -28.42 39.80
CA GLY A 6 6.57 -27.77 38.77
C GLY A 6 7.45 -26.94 37.84
N LEU A 7 7.43 -27.27 36.55
CA LEU A 7 7.87 -26.39 35.48
C LEU A 7 6.87 -25.22 35.41
N GLY A 8 7.18 -24.14 36.14
CA GLY A 8 6.50 -22.86 35.96
C GLY A 8 6.84 -22.31 34.59
N LYS A 9 5.89 -22.34 33.65
CA LYS A 9 5.98 -21.61 32.39
C LYS A 9 6.09 -20.12 32.74
N SER A 10 7.16 -19.46 32.31
CA SER A 10 7.34 -18.06 32.59
C SER A 10 6.30 -17.26 31.80
N SER A 11 5.78 -16.20 32.38
CA SER A 11 4.81 -15.29 31.73
C SER A 11 5.39 -14.55 30.51
N TYR A 12 6.65 -14.80 30.15
CA TYR A 12 7.30 -14.26 28.96
C TYR A 12 7.25 -15.21 27.75
N ASP A 13 6.78 -16.45 27.93
CA ASP A 13 6.78 -17.48 26.88
C ASP A 13 5.54 -17.45 25.96
N SER A 14 4.64 -16.47 26.08
CA SER A 14 3.35 -16.47 25.37
C SER A 14 2.95 -15.15 24.73
N ALA A 15 3.88 -14.50 24.03
CA ALA A 15 3.52 -13.57 22.97
C ALA A 15 4.31 -13.94 21.70
N PRO A 16 3.66 -14.34 20.59
CA PRO A 16 4.37 -14.48 19.33
C PRO A 16 4.85 -13.09 18.90
N LEU A 17 6.14 -12.82 19.11
CA LEU A 17 6.88 -11.76 18.45
C LEU A 17 6.75 -11.98 16.93
N GLY A 18 5.79 -11.32 16.26
CA GLY A 18 5.78 -11.31 14.79
C GLY A 18 4.45 -11.30 14.06
N GLU A 19 3.32 -10.94 14.68
CA GLU A 19 2.06 -10.73 13.92
C GLU A 19 2.15 -9.59 12.89
N ASN A 20 3.16 -8.72 13.04
CA ASN A 20 3.58 -7.83 11.97
C ASN A 20 4.53 -8.61 11.05
N LYS A 21 4.03 -9.08 9.89
CA LYS A 21 4.85 -9.47 8.72
C LYS A 21 5.66 -8.26 8.22
N ALA A 22 6.56 -7.74 9.04
CA ALA A 22 7.43 -6.61 8.76
C ALA A 22 8.70 -7.05 8.01
N HIS A 23 8.85 -8.35 7.72
CA HIS A 23 9.94 -8.86 6.91
C HIS A 23 9.75 -8.43 5.45
N ASN A 24 10.74 -7.75 4.88
CA ASN A 24 10.75 -7.44 3.45
C ASN A 24 10.98 -8.74 2.67
N PRO A 25 10.07 -9.12 1.75
CA PRO A 25 10.18 -10.40 1.07
C PRO A 25 11.40 -10.50 0.13
N LEU A 26 11.98 -9.35 -0.22
CA LEU A 26 13.14 -9.21 -1.09
C LEU A 26 14.44 -8.98 -0.30
N ASP A 27 14.40 -9.06 1.03
CA ASP A 27 15.63 -8.97 1.84
C ASP A 27 16.57 -10.14 1.54
N ARG A 28 17.81 -9.83 1.20
CA ARG A 28 18.88 -10.81 0.97
C ARG A 28 19.16 -11.67 2.20
N LYS A 29 18.90 -11.15 3.41
CA LYS A 29 19.08 -11.88 4.67
C LYS A 29 17.86 -12.69 5.08
N ASP A 30 16.79 -12.66 4.30
CA ASP A 30 15.61 -13.46 4.57
C ASP A 30 15.92 -14.96 4.38
N ALA A 31 15.28 -15.80 5.18
CA ALA A 31 15.42 -17.25 5.12
C ALA A 31 14.65 -17.91 3.96
N ARG A 32 13.89 -17.13 3.17
CA ARG A 32 13.20 -17.64 1.97
C ARG A 32 14.15 -18.18 0.92
N SER A 33 13.68 -19.20 0.21
CA SER A 33 14.40 -19.77 -0.93
C SER A 33 14.31 -18.87 -2.17
N HIS A 34 15.29 -18.99 -3.08
CA HIS A 34 15.33 -18.22 -4.32
C HIS A 34 14.01 -18.23 -5.14
N PRO A 35 13.33 -19.38 -5.37
CA PRO A 35 12.05 -19.36 -6.10
C PRO A 35 10.96 -18.58 -5.36
N GLN A 36 10.89 -18.68 -4.03
CA GLN A 36 9.89 -17.96 -3.24
C GLN A 36 10.13 -16.44 -3.26
N THR A 37 11.39 -16.01 -3.26
CA THR A 37 11.74 -14.59 -3.42
C THR A 37 11.37 -14.07 -4.80
N ALA A 38 11.57 -14.87 -5.85
CA ALA A 38 11.20 -14.50 -7.22
C ALA A 38 9.67 -14.35 -7.37
N GLU A 39 8.89 -15.28 -6.80
CA GLU A 39 7.44 -15.19 -6.78
C GLU A 39 6.95 -13.93 -6.04
N ALA A 40 7.55 -13.63 -4.89
CA ALA A 40 7.21 -12.42 -4.14
C ALA A 40 7.52 -11.14 -4.94
N ALA A 41 8.65 -11.09 -5.65
CA ALA A 41 8.99 -9.95 -6.51
C ALA A 41 7.96 -9.72 -7.62
N LEU A 42 7.50 -10.79 -8.28
CA LEU A 42 6.49 -10.70 -9.33
C LEU A 42 5.15 -10.19 -8.79
N HIS A 43 4.77 -10.67 -7.60
CA HIS A 43 3.55 -10.24 -6.95
C HIS A 43 3.62 -8.76 -6.51
N ASP A 44 4.76 -8.32 -5.97
CA ASP A 44 4.95 -6.93 -5.57
C ASP A 44 4.94 -5.99 -6.79
N GLN A 45 5.55 -6.39 -7.91
CA GLN A 45 5.47 -5.62 -9.16
C GLN A 45 4.03 -5.47 -9.66
N LYS A 46 3.24 -6.56 -9.64
CA LYS A 46 1.82 -6.50 -10.05
C LYS A 46 1.03 -5.55 -9.15
N LYS A 47 1.19 -5.65 -7.84
CA LYS A 47 0.54 -4.75 -6.89
C LYS A 47 0.95 -3.30 -7.07
N GLN A 48 2.22 -3.03 -7.35
CA GLN A 48 2.69 -1.67 -7.64
C GLN A 48 2.07 -1.13 -8.92
N ALA A 49 2.01 -1.94 -9.98
CA ALA A 49 1.37 -1.54 -11.24
C ALA A 49 -0.13 -1.23 -11.04
N GLU A 50 -0.85 -2.10 -10.34
CA GLU A 50 -2.28 -1.89 -10.02
C GLU A 50 -2.48 -0.63 -9.17
N ALA A 51 -1.66 -0.41 -8.15
CA ALA A 51 -1.73 0.79 -7.31
C ALA A 51 -1.39 2.07 -8.09
N GLU A 52 -0.42 2.02 -9.01
CA GLU A 52 -0.10 3.15 -9.88
C GLU A 52 -1.22 3.46 -10.88
N GLU A 53 -1.87 2.44 -11.44
CA GLU A 53 -3.04 2.61 -12.30
C GLU A 53 -4.22 3.23 -11.53
N GLU A 54 -4.45 2.74 -10.30
CA GLU A 54 -5.47 3.29 -9.43
C GLU A 54 -5.16 4.75 -9.07
N MET A 55 -3.91 5.08 -8.73
CA MET A 55 -3.52 6.46 -8.43
C MET A 55 -3.55 7.38 -9.65
N LYS A 56 -3.24 6.88 -10.87
CA LYS A 56 -3.34 7.67 -12.11
C LYS A 56 -4.77 8.04 -12.48
N SER A 57 -5.74 7.20 -12.12
CA SER A 57 -7.16 7.44 -12.42
C SER A 57 -7.86 8.36 -11.42
N ARG A 58 -7.27 8.58 -10.23
CA ARG A 58 -7.83 9.47 -9.20
C ARG A 58 -7.57 10.95 -9.51
N ASN A 59 -8.46 11.84 -9.05
CA ASN A 59 -8.24 13.27 -9.23
C ASN A 59 -7.13 13.75 -8.29
N PRO A 60 -6.32 14.72 -8.71
CA PRO A 60 -5.18 15.22 -7.92
C PRO A 60 -5.62 15.88 -6.60
N THR A 61 -6.86 16.35 -6.49
CA THR A 61 -7.38 16.99 -5.27
C THR A 61 -8.00 16.01 -4.28
N ASP A 62 -8.29 14.76 -4.68
CA ASP A 62 -9.03 13.80 -3.86
C ASP A 62 -8.21 13.36 -2.65
N LEU A 63 -6.90 13.11 -2.83
CA LEU A 63 -6.02 12.71 -1.73
C LEU A 63 -5.96 13.77 -0.61
N ALA A 64 -5.90 15.05 -0.97
CA ALA A 64 -5.90 16.13 0.00
C ALA A 64 -7.23 16.19 0.77
N LYS A 65 -8.35 16.06 0.06
CA LYS A 65 -9.71 16.07 0.64
C LYS A 65 -9.91 14.87 1.58
N GLU A 66 -9.49 13.66 1.17
CA GLU A 66 -9.58 12.43 1.97
C GLU A 66 -8.84 12.57 3.31
N HIS A 67 -7.68 13.22 3.31
CA HIS A 67 -6.91 13.51 4.52
C HIS A 67 -7.39 14.74 5.31
N GLY A 68 -8.49 15.38 4.90
CA GLY A 68 -9.04 16.58 5.55
C GLY A 68 -8.19 17.84 5.34
N ASN A 69 -7.29 17.83 4.37
CA ASN A 69 -6.41 18.95 4.04
C ASN A 69 -6.96 19.76 2.87
N LYS A 70 -6.57 21.03 2.80
CA LYS A 70 -6.85 21.84 1.61
C LYS A 70 -5.94 21.38 0.46
N PRO A 71 -6.47 21.12 -0.76
CA PRO A 71 -5.64 20.84 -1.92
C PRO A 71 -4.68 22.01 -2.22
N SER A 72 -3.56 21.69 -2.85
CA SER A 72 -2.61 22.72 -3.27
C SER A 72 -3.22 23.56 -4.40
N ARG A 73 -2.78 24.82 -4.51
CA ARG A 73 -3.23 25.72 -5.57
C ARG A 73 -2.97 25.14 -6.97
N GLY A 74 -1.89 24.36 -7.14
CA GLY A 74 -1.60 23.66 -8.39
C GLY A 74 -2.63 22.56 -8.69
N ALA A 75 -2.97 21.74 -7.68
CA ALA A 75 -3.96 20.67 -7.85
C ALA A 75 -5.37 21.22 -8.14
N GLU A 76 -5.74 22.37 -7.55
CA GLU A 76 -6.98 23.08 -7.88
C GLU A 76 -7.01 23.52 -9.35
N ILE A 77 -5.91 24.10 -9.86
CA ILE A 77 -5.80 24.54 -11.26
C ILE A 77 -5.82 23.35 -12.23
N ASP A 78 -5.11 22.27 -11.92
CA ASP A 78 -5.09 21.07 -12.76
C ASP A 78 -6.49 20.43 -12.87
N GLU A 79 -7.31 20.49 -11.80
CA GLU A 79 -8.70 20.02 -11.83
C GLU A 79 -9.61 20.92 -12.69
N GLU A 80 -9.42 22.25 -12.60
CA GLU A 80 -10.17 23.22 -13.40
C GLU A 80 -9.87 23.06 -14.90
N LEU A 81 -8.58 22.97 -15.27
CA LEU A 81 -8.15 22.78 -16.66
C LEU A 81 -8.71 21.49 -17.27
N LYS A 82 -8.69 20.37 -16.52
CA LYS A 82 -9.26 19.11 -17.00
C LYS A 82 -10.76 19.21 -17.29
N LYS A 83 -11.52 19.88 -16.42
CA LYS A 83 -12.96 20.09 -16.62
C LYS A 83 -13.24 20.97 -17.84
N GLU A 84 -12.48 22.04 -18.01
CA GLU A 84 -12.61 22.91 -19.18
C GLU A 84 -12.28 22.16 -20.49
N ASP A 85 -11.25 21.34 -20.48
CA ASP A 85 -10.85 20.54 -21.63
C ASP A 85 -11.91 19.47 -21.98
N GLU A 86 -12.50 18.81 -20.99
CA GLU A 86 -13.61 17.86 -21.18
C GLU A 86 -14.85 18.54 -21.78
N LEU A 87 -15.23 19.72 -21.28
CA LEU A 87 -16.35 20.50 -21.81
C LEU A 87 -16.10 20.91 -23.27
N ARG A 88 -14.90 21.43 -23.57
CA ARG A 88 -14.51 21.78 -24.95
C ARG A 88 -14.53 20.57 -25.88
N LEU A 89 -14.14 19.40 -25.40
CA LEU A 89 -14.15 18.17 -26.20
C LEU A 89 -15.59 17.69 -26.48
N GLN A 90 -16.49 17.81 -25.51
CA GLN A 90 -17.92 17.52 -25.70
C GLN A 90 -18.57 18.47 -26.70
N GLU A 91 -18.30 19.78 -26.61
CA GLU A 91 -18.80 20.78 -27.55
C GLU A 91 -18.27 20.54 -28.98
N LYS A 92 -17.02 20.10 -29.11
CA LYS A 92 -16.38 19.84 -30.42
C LYS A 92 -16.78 18.50 -31.04
N SER A 93 -17.15 17.50 -30.24
CA SER A 93 -17.59 16.18 -30.73
C SER A 93 -19.10 16.05 -30.89
N GLY A 94 -19.87 16.95 -30.27
CA GLY A 94 -21.33 17.03 -30.35
C GLY A 94 -21.89 17.91 -31.47
N ASN A 95 -21.06 18.35 -32.42
CA ASN A 95 -21.43 19.14 -33.61
C ASN A 95 -20.79 18.54 -34.86
#